data_AF-A0A5A7URZ5-F1
#
_entry.id   AF-A0A5A7URZ5-F1
#
_cell.length_a   1.000
_cell.length_b   1.000
_cell.length_c   1.000
_cell.angle_alpha   90.00
_cell.angle_beta   90.00
_cell.angle_gamma   90.00
#
_symmetry.space_group_name_H-M   'P 1'
#
loop_
_entity.id
_entity.type
_entity.pdbx_description
1 polymer ?
#
loop_
_entity_poly.entity_id
_entity_poly.type
_entity_poly.pdbx_seq_one_letter_code
_entity_poly.pdbx_strand_id
1 'polypeptide(L)'
;MASLTANASFLVLLLLCCSLNAFQAAAYSSTPAPAPTHHNAHHPVAAPAPSFHHHGHHHHHHSPSQSPTSHHHPHSPSPAPSPVYPFPPTAHYAPVPSPVPSPVHSPKPSTYVPRSFVEVQGVVYCKSCKYPGVDTLLGAKPLSGATVKLSCKNTKYAPTVETATSDKNGYFRLAAPKNVTSYAFHRCKVYLVESPDSNCKKASKLNGGEDGAELKPARAFTDEEKKPVVLYNVGPLAFEPTCSG
;
A
#
# COMPACT_ATOMS: atom_id res chain seq x y z
N MET A 1 -14.35 58.12 24.18
CA MET A 1 -14.88 57.05 25.04
C MET A 1 -15.00 55.75 24.23
N ALA A 2 -13.88 55.05 24.01
CA ALA A 2 -13.86 53.75 23.32
C ALA A 2 -12.54 53.02 23.66
N SER A 3 -12.27 52.81 24.95
CA SER A 3 -11.05 52.09 25.38
C SER A 3 -11.21 51.35 26.71
N LEU A 4 -12.45 50.98 27.07
CA LEU A 4 -12.71 50.15 28.27
C LEU A 4 -13.49 48.86 27.97
N THR A 5 -14.11 48.73 26.79
CA THR A 5 -14.90 47.55 26.42
C THR A 5 -14.06 46.38 25.88
N ALA A 6 -12.89 46.66 25.27
CA ALA A 6 -12.03 45.62 24.71
C ALA A 6 -11.37 44.73 25.79
N ASN A 7 -11.01 45.31 26.94
CA ASN A 7 -10.34 44.58 28.02
C ASN A 7 -11.27 43.63 28.78
N ALA A 8 -12.56 44.00 28.91
CA ALA A 8 -13.55 43.15 29.57
C ALA A 8 -13.90 41.90 28.74
N SER A 9 -14.04 42.04 27.42
CA SER A 9 -14.28 40.89 26.53
C SER A 9 -13.10 39.91 26.51
N PHE A 10 -11.86 40.41 26.57
CA PHE A 10 -10.69 39.55 26.59
C PHE A 10 -10.60 38.74 27.90
N LEU A 11 -10.91 39.36 29.03
CA LEU A 11 -10.93 38.68 30.34
C LEU A 11 -12.04 37.62 30.42
N VAL A 12 -13.23 37.92 29.89
CA VAL A 12 -14.35 36.97 29.86
C VAL A 12 -14.02 35.77 28.96
N LEU A 13 -13.40 36.00 27.81
CA LEU A 13 -12.97 34.91 26.91
C LEU A 13 -11.87 34.04 27.56
N LEU A 14 -10.93 34.65 28.28
CA LEU A 14 -9.87 33.92 29.00
C LEU A 14 -10.45 33.03 30.11
N LEU A 15 -11.41 33.55 30.89
CA LEU A 15 -12.08 32.82 31.96
C LEU A 15 -12.94 31.66 31.42
N LEU A 16 -13.65 31.85 30.29
CA LEU A 16 -14.38 30.79 29.61
C LEU A 16 -13.45 29.67 29.10
N CYS A 17 -12.29 30.02 28.51
CA CYS A 17 -11.30 29.04 28.05
C CYS A 17 -10.69 28.22 29.20
N CYS A 18 -10.50 28.80 30.39
CA CYS A 18 -10.00 28.06 31.55
C CYS A 18 -11.01 27.02 32.08
N SER A 19 -12.31 27.28 31.97
CA SER A 19 -13.35 26.36 32.46
C SER A 19 -13.54 25.11 31.59
N LEU A 20 -13.23 25.17 30.29
CA LEU A 20 -13.35 24.03 29.37
C LEU A 20 -12.22 23.00 29.52
N ASN A 21 -11.06 23.38 30.08
CA ASN A 21 -9.92 22.48 30.25
C ASN A 21 -9.95 21.66 31.55
N ALA A 22 -10.92 21.90 32.44
CA ALA A 22 -10.99 21.25 33.76
C ALA A 22 -11.80 19.94 33.79
N PHE A 23 -12.47 19.55 32.69
CA PHE A 23 -13.42 18.42 32.70
C PHE A 23 -12.93 17.11 32.07
N GLN A 24 -11.67 16.98 31.66
CA GLN A 24 -11.13 15.71 31.14
C GLN A 24 -10.07 15.10 32.08
N ALA A 25 -10.35 15.09 33.38
CA ALA A 25 -9.52 14.44 34.39
C ALA A 25 -10.36 13.54 35.30
N ALA A 26 -11.17 12.66 34.73
CA ALA A 26 -11.72 11.51 35.44
C ALA A 26 -12.16 10.43 34.44
N ALA A 27 -11.91 9.17 34.79
CA ALA A 27 -12.28 7.93 34.09
C ALA A 27 -11.34 7.45 32.96
N TYR A 28 -10.13 7.04 33.34
CA TYR A 28 -9.53 5.82 32.79
C TYR A 28 -9.04 4.96 33.94
N SER A 29 -9.99 4.25 34.57
CA SER A 29 -9.73 3.13 35.47
C SER A 29 -9.24 1.94 34.64
N SER A 30 -8.01 1.53 34.93
CA SER A 30 -7.31 0.39 34.37
C SER A 30 -7.96 -0.93 34.79
N THR A 31 -8.48 -1.68 33.82
CA THR A 31 -8.82 -3.10 34.00
C THR A 31 -7.67 -3.94 33.42
N PRO A 32 -7.01 -4.83 34.18
CA PRO A 32 -5.98 -5.71 33.65
C PRO A 32 -6.59 -6.82 32.78
N ALA A 33 -6.13 -6.92 31.53
CA ALA A 33 -6.46 -8.03 30.64
C ALA A 33 -5.78 -9.33 31.11
N PRO A 34 -6.43 -10.50 30.98
CA PRO A 34 -5.85 -11.79 31.34
C PRO A 34 -4.73 -12.19 30.38
N ALA A 35 -3.72 -12.87 30.93
CA ALA A 35 -2.52 -13.32 30.24
C ALA A 35 -2.82 -14.33 29.11
N PRO A 36 -2.12 -14.26 27.96
CA PRO A 36 -2.27 -15.23 26.88
C PRO A 36 -1.61 -16.57 27.28
N THR A 37 -2.38 -17.64 27.17
CA THR A 37 -1.92 -19.03 27.35
C THR A 37 -0.96 -19.43 26.23
N HIS A 38 0.23 -19.88 26.62
CA HIS A 38 1.23 -20.50 25.76
C HIS A 38 0.68 -21.82 25.19
N HIS A 39 0.37 -21.85 23.90
CA HIS A 39 0.14 -23.11 23.18
C HIS A 39 1.38 -23.42 22.35
N ASN A 40 2.21 -24.28 22.93
CA ASN A 40 3.41 -24.81 22.34
C ASN A 40 3.02 -25.92 21.35
N ALA A 41 3.00 -25.62 20.05
CA ALA A 41 2.89 -26.63 19.00
C ALA A 41 4.23 -26.73 18.27
N HIS A 42 5.11 -27.59 18.81
CA HIS A 42 6.31 -28.05 18.13
C HIS A 42 5.89 -28.88 16.90
N HIS A 43 6.10 -28.34 15.70
CA HIS A 43 6.19 -29.13 14.48
C HIS A 43 7.65 -29.18 14.02
N PRO A 44 8.27 -30.38 13.89
CA PRO A 44 9.61 -30.49 13.34
C PRO A 44 9.57 -30.25 11.82
N VAL A 45 10.43 -29.32 11.39
CA VAL A 45 10.75 -29.02 9.99
C VAL A 45 11.49 -30.21 9.39
N ALA A 46 10.88 -30.86 8.39
CA ALA A 46 11.58 -31.78 7.50
C ALA A 46 12.24 -30.99 6.37
N ALA A 47 13.54 -31.22 6.15
CA ALA A 47 14.33 -30.61 5.08
C ALA A 47 13.83 -31.07 3.69
N PRO A 48 13.83 -30.20 2.66
CA PRO A 48 13.57 -30.63 1.29
C PRO A 48 14.81 -31.29 0.69
N ALA A 49 14.66 -32.53 0.20
CA ALA A 49 15.63 -33.21 -0.64
C ALA A 49 15.70 -32.59 -2.05
N PRO A 50 16.85 -32.65 -2.75
CA PRO A 50 17.02 -32.07 -4.07
C PRO A 50 16.41 -32.97 -5.16
N SER A 51 15.37 -32.48 -5.86
CA SER A 51 14.81 -33.14 -7.04
C SER A 51 15.51 -32.63 -8.31
N PHE A 52 16.31 -33.50 -8.93
CA PHE A 52 16.82 -33.35 -10.29
C PHE A 52 15.69 -33.62 -11.30
N HIS A 53 15.38 -32.65 -12.17
CA HIS A 53 14.61 -32.91 -13.39
C HIS A 53 15.36 -32.37 -14.61
N HIS A 54 15.77 -33.31 -15.48
CA HIS A 54 16.33 -33.07 -16.80
C HIS A 54 15.23 -33.02 -17.87
N HIS A 55 15.43 -32.09 -18.80
CA HIS A 55 15.13 -32.07 -20.26
C HIS A 55 13.77 -32.47 -20.84
N GLY A 56 13.28 -31.59 -21.72
CA GLY A 56 12.37 -31.94 -22.81
C GLY A 56 11.85 -30.72 -23.59
N HIS A 57 12.71 -30.05 -24.36
CA HIS A 57 12.27 -29.05 -25.34
C HIS A 57 11.65 -29.77 -26.56
N HIS A 58 10.38 -29.52 -26.84
CA HIS A 58 9.76 -29.92 -28.12
C HIS A 58 9.67 -28.73 -29.07
N HIS A 59 10.53 -28.75 -30.10
CA HIS A 59 10.40 -27.94 -31.29
C HIS A 59 9.56 -28.72 -32.32
N HIS A 60 8.48 -28.10 -32.82
CA HIS A 60 7.76 -28.62 -33.98
C HIS A 60 8.45 -28.15 -35.26
N HIS A 61 9.04 -29.09 -36.00
CA HIS A 61 9.48 -28.90 -37.37
C HIS A 61 8.49 -29.58 -38.33
N HIS A 62 7.97 -28.81 -39.28
CA HIS A 62 7.25 -29.30 -40.46
C HIS A 62 8.24 -29.77 -41.54
N SER A 63 7.93 -30.87 -42.22
CA SER A 63 8.45 -31.22 -43.55
C SER A 63 7.55 -32.25 -44.26
N PRO A 64 7.61 -32.34 -45.61
CA PRO A 64 6.42 -32.48 -46.46
C PRO A 64 6.13 -33.91 -46.93
N SER A 65 4.83 -34.18 -47.17
CA SER A 65 4.31 -35.46 -47.67
C SER A 65 4.51 -35.63 -49.17
N GLN A 66 4.95 -36.82 -49.54
CA GLN A 66 5.25 -37.29 -50.89
C GLN A 66 3.97 -37.58 -51.71
N SER A 67 4.10 -37.41 -53.03
CA SER A 67 3.14 -37.79 -54.07
C SER A 67 3.17 -39.30 -54.38
N PRO A 68 2.11 -39.84 -54.99
CA PRO A 68 2.31 -40.88 -56.00
C PRO A 68 1.44 -40.72 -57.27
N THR A 69 2.08 -40.87 -58.43
CA THR A 69 1.50 -41.27 -59.73
C THR A 69 1.94 -42.73 -59.96
N SER A 70 1.34 -43.63 -60.75
CA SER A 70 0.39 -43.64 -61.86
C SER A 70 -0.03 -45.10 -62.07
N HIS A 71 -1.28 -45.39 -62.46
CA HIS A 71 -1.56 -46.53 -63.35
C HIS A 71 -2.68 -46.18 -64.34
N HIS A 72 -2.43 -46.50 -65.61
CA HIS A 72 -3.19 -46.18 -66.81
C HIS A 72 -4.29 -47.21 -67.14
N HIS A 73 -5.46 -46.69 -67.58
CA HIS A 73 -6.34 -47.12 -68.70
C HIS A 73 -7.05 -48.50 -68.66
N PRO A 74 -8.12 -48.78 -69.47
CA PRO A 74 -8.97 -47.93 -70.30
C PRO A 74 -10.50 -48.20 -70.21
N HIS A 75 -11.24 -47.31 -70.87
CA HIS A 75 -12.65 -47.26 -71.27
C HIS A 75 -13.50 -48.55 -71.41
N SER A 76 -14.75 -48.48 -70.92
CA SER A 76 -15.94 -48.96 -71.67
C SER A 76 -17.26 -48.38 -71.13
N PRO A 77 -18.34 -48.38 -71.95
CA PRO A 77 -19.38 -47.36 -71.92
C PRO A 77 -20.61 -47.68 -71.06
N SER A 78 -21.25 -46.58 -70.63
CA SER A 78 -22.60 -46.32 -70.10
C SER A 78 -23.56 -47.49 -69.76
N PRO A 79 -24.16 -47.45 -68.56
CA PRO A 79 -25.49 -48.02 -68.32
C PRO A 79 -26.52 -46.96 -67.88
N ALA A 80 -27.63 -46.94 -68.63
CA ALA A 80 -29.04 -46.69 -68.31
C ALA A 80 -29.46 -45.66 -67.22
N PRO A 81 -30.57 -44.91 -67.46
CA PRO A 81 -31.08 -43.93 -66.50
C PRO A 81 -31.58 -44.60 -65.22
N SER A 82 -31.21 -44.03 -64.07
CA SER A 82 -31.69 -44.46 -62.76
C SER A 82 -33.19 -44.16 -62.59
N PRO A 83 -33.96 -45.03 -61.90
CA PRO A 83 -35.38 -44.86 -61.70
C PRO A 83 -35.69 -43.63 -60.82
N VAL A 84 -36.70 -42.88 -61.22
CA VAL A 84 -37.27 -41.74 -60.48
C VAL A 84 -38.01 -42.30 -59.26
N TYR A 85 -37.50 -42.01 -58.06
CA TYR A 85 -38.25 -42.20 -56.82
C TYR A 85 -39.10 -40.95 -56.54
N PRO A 86 -40.36 -41.10 -56.07
CA PRO A 86 -41.20 -39.97 -55.70
C PRO A 86 -40.64 -39.24 -54.47
N PHE A 87 -40.70 -37.91 -54.50
CA PHE A 87 -40.29 -37.02 -53.41
C PHE A 87 -41.07 -37.32 -52.12
N PRO A 88 -40.42 -37.32 -50.93
CA PRO A 88 -41.14 -37.34 -49.66
C PRO A 88 -41.86 -35.99 -49.44
N PRO A 89 -42.99 -35.99 -48.69
CA PRO A 89 -43.76 -34.78 -48.44
C PRO A 89 -42.95 -33.74 -47.66
N THR A 90 -43.06 -32.49 -48.09
CA THR A 90 -42.42 -31.31 -47.46
C THR A 90 -42.75 -31.25 -45.97
N ALA A 91 -41.74 -31.43 -45.13
CA ALA A 91 -41.83 -31.09 -43.72
C ALA A 91 -42.05 -29.57 -43.60
N HIS A 92 -43.15 -29.18 -42.97
CA HIS A 92 -43.39 -27.79 -42.59
C HIS A 92 -42.31 -27.37 -41.58
N TYR A 93 -41.36 -26.53 -42.02
CA TYR A 93 -40.39 -25.93 -41.12
C TYR A 93 -41.12 -25.00 -40.14
N ALA A 94 -40.85 -25.17 -38.84
CA ALA A 94 -41.20 -24.19 -37.84
C ALA A 94 -40.44 -22.87 -38.11
N PRO A 95 -41.02 -21.69 -37.81
CA PRO A 95 -40.32 -20.41 -37.98
C PRO A 95 -39.05 -20.38 -37.14
N VAL A 96 -37.92 -20.02 -37.76
CA VAL A 96 -36.65 -19.80 -37.06
C VAL A 96 -36.82 -18.64 -36.07
N PRO A 97 -36.51 -18.80 -34.77
CA PRO A 97 -36.56 -17.71 -33.82
C PRO A 97 -35.60 -16.59 -34.23
N SER A 98 -36.07 -15.34 -34.19
CA SER A 98 -35.24 -14.18 -34.49
C SER A 98 -33.98 -14.13 -33.60
N PRO A 99 -32.85 -13.59 -34.08
CA PRO A 99 -31.63 -13.46 -33.28
C PRO A 99 -31.90 -12.60 -32.05
N VAL A 100 -31.69 -13.17 -30.87
CA VAL A 100 -31.79 -12.42 -29.61
C VAL A 100 -30.67 -11.38 -29.58
N PRO A 101 -30.95 -10.10 -29.29
CA PRO A 101 -29.90 -9.10 -29.12
C PRO A 101 -28.95 -9.53 -28.01
N SER A 102 -27.64 -9.52 -28.29
CA SER A 102 -26.61 -9.80 -27.28
C SER A 102 -26.80 -8.92 -26.05
N PRO A 103 -26.60 -9.43 -24.82
CA PRO A 103 -26.70 -8.64 -23.61
C PRO A 103 -25.75 -7.44 -23.68
N VAL A 104 -26.31 -6.24 -23.62
CA VAL A 104 -25.53 -5.00 -23.47
C VAL A 104 -24.74 -5.12 -22.17
N HIS A 105 -23.43 -5.34 -22.27
CA HIS A 105 -22.55 -5.28 -21.11
C HIS A 105 -22.62 -3.87 -20.54
N SER A 106 -23.21 -3.74 -19.36
CA SER A 106 -23.08 -2.54 -18.54
C SER A 106 -21.60 -2.21 -18.34
N PRO A 107 -21.17 -0.94 -18.46
CA PRO A 107 -19.79 -0.55 -18.21
C PRO A 107 -19.37 -1.05 -16.83
N LYS A 108 -18.28 -1.83 -16.76
CA LYS A 108 -17.69 -2.18 -15.46
C LYS A 108 -17.38 -0.88 -14.71
N PRO A 109 -17.72 -0.76 -13.41
CA PRO A 109 -17.30 0.37 -12.60
C PRO A 109 -15.80 0.56 -12.78
N SER A 110 -15.40 1.74 -13.23
CA SER A 110 -13.99 2.09 -13.33
C SER A 110 -13.39 2.05 -11.93
N THR A 111 -12.63 1.01 -11.61
CA THR A 111 -11.78 0.90 -10.41
C THR A 111 -10.53 1.77 -10.53
N TYR A 112 -10.62 2.91 -11.24
CA TYR A 112 -9.53 3.87 -11.31
C TYR A 112 -9.42 4.57 -9.96
N VAL A 113 -8.55 4.07 -9.09
CA VAL A 113 -8.11 4.82 -7.92
C VAL A 113 -7.20 5.93 -8.45
N PRO A 114 -7.62 7.20 -8.38
CA PRO A 114 -6.81 8.30 -8.91
C PRO A 114 -5.46 8.34 -8.18
N ARG A 115 -4.38 8.49 -8.97
CA ARG A 115 -3.04 8.67 -8.42
C ARG A 115 -3.07 9.90 -7.51
N SER A 116 -2.79 9.69 -6.24
CA SER A 116 -2.80 10.75 -5.24
C SER A 116 -1.38 11.12 -4.86
N PHE A 117 -1.17 12.38 -4.49
CA PHE A 117 0.08 12.81 -3.88
C PHE A 117 0.24 12.18 -2.50
N VAL A 118 1.48 12.02 -2.07
CA VAL A 118 1.83 11.39 -0.80
C VAL A 118 2.27 12.48 0.16
N GLU A 119 1.67 12.51 1.33
CA GLU A 119 2.15 13.30 2.45
C GLU A 119 2.38 12.39 3.65
N VAL A 120 3.42 12.69 4.41
CA VAL A 120 3.85 11.85 5.54
C VAL A 120 3.93 12.69 6.79
N GLN A 121 3.44 12.15 7.89
CA GLN A 121 3.58 12.77 9.21
C GLN A 121 4.04 11.76 10.27
N GLY A 122 4.64 12.28 11.32
CA GLY A 122 5.07 11.51 12.48
C GLY A 122 5.54 12.41 13.61
N VAL A 123 6.03 11.77 14.68
CA VAL A 123 6.62 12.46 15.83
C VAL A 123 7.96 11.82 16.16
N VAL A 124 8.95 12.64 16.49
CA VAL A 124 10.28 12.24 16.91
C VAL A 124 10.45 12.50 18.39
N TYR A 125 11.00 11.53 19.10
CA TYR A 125 11.30 11.59 20.52
C TYR A 125 12.79 11.41 20.80
N CYS A 126 13.20 11.85 21.98
CA CYS A 126 14.40 11.37 22.64
C CYS A 126 14.00 10.37 23.72
N LYS A 127 14.53 9.13 23.66
CA LYS A 127 14.24 8.11 24.68
C LYS A 127 14.80 8.51 26.06
N SER A 128 14.23 7.93 27.11
CA SER A 128 14.65 8.22 28.48
C SER A 128 15.86 7.40 28.90
N CYS A 129 16.76 8.01 29.68
CA CYS A 129 17.83 7.28 30.38
C CYS A 129 17.33 6.31 31.46
N LYS A 130 16.04 6.32 31.79
CA LYS A 130 15.45 5.32 32.70
C LYS A 130 15.37 3.93 32.09
N TYR A 131 15.30 3.83 30.76
CA TYR A 131 15.11 2.57 30.04
C TYR A 131 16.05 2.49 28.81
N PRO A 132 17.37 2.60 29.01
CA PRO A 132 18.33 2.63 27.91
C PRO A 132 18.28 1.30 27.13
N GLY A 133 18.24 1.38 25.80
CA GLY A 133 18.22 0.20 24.93
C GLY A 133 16.90 -0.58 24.89
N VAL A 134 15.89 -0.22 25.70
CA VAL A 134 14.55 -0.81 25.63
C VAL A 134 13.73 -0.07 24.58
N ASP A 135 12.99 -0.79 23.73
CA ASP A 135 12.09 -0.21 22.72
C ASP A 135 10.81 0.33 23.37
N THR A 136 10.95 1.43 24.11
CA THR A 136 9.87 2.10 24.82
C THR A 136 9.95 3.62 24.69
N LEU A 137 8.79 4.27 24.72
CA LEU A 137 8.63 5.71 24.80
C LEU A 137 8.30 6.19 26.22
N LEU A 138 8.32 5.29 27.21
CA LEU A 138 8.07 5.65 28.60
C LEU A 138 9.15 6.63 29.11
N GLY A 139 8.71 7.82 29.50
CA GLY A 139 9.60 8.91 29.93
C GLY A 139 10.37 9.57 28.79
N ALA A 140 10.10 9.23 27.53
CA ALA A 140 10.66 9.89 26.36
C ALA A 140 10.10 11.31 26.23
N LYS A 141 10.90 12.22 25.68
CA LYS A 141 10.51 13.62 25.46
C LYS A 141 10.42 13.92 23.97
N PRO A 142 9.44 14.69 23.49
CA PRO A 142 9.41 15.11 22.11
C PRO A 142 10.70 15.88 21.76
N LEU A 143 11.27 15.58 20.60
CA LEU A 143 12.56 16.12 20.19
C LEU A 143 12.35 17.14 19.08
N SER A 144 12.49 18.41 19.43
CA SER A 144 12.43 19.52 18.48
C SER A 144 13.69 19.57 17.63
N GLY A 145 13.54 19.93 16.36
CA GLY A 145 14.68 20.18 15.46
C GLY A 145 15.36 18.92 14.92
N ALA A 146 14.83 17.72 15.20
CA ALA A 146 15.33 16.49 14.60
C ALA A 146 15.03 16.43 13.10
N THR A 147 16.04 16.06 12.32
CA THR A 147 15.95 15.89 10.87
C THR A 147 15.57 14.45 10.53
N VAL A 148 14.53 14.31 9.71
CA VAL A 148 14.07 13.04 9.15
C VAL A 148 14.14 13.07 7.63
N LYS A 149 14.21 11.89 7.02
CA LYS A 149 14.29 11.72 5.57
C LYS A 149 13.27 10.71 5.09
N LEU A 150 12.41 11.11 4.17
CA LEU A 150 11.63 10.20 3.34
C LEU A 150 12.51 9.75 2.17
N SER A 151 12.67 8.44 1.99
CA SER A 151 13.34 7.87 0.83
C SER A 151 12.43 6.86 0.15
N CYS A 152 12.17 7.07 -1.14
CA CYS A 152 11.36 6.20 -1.98
C CYS A 152 12.25 5.50 -3.01
N LYS A 153 12.42 4.19 -2.88
CA LYS A 153 13.24 3.41 -3.81
C LYS A 153 12.45 3.14 -5.09
N ASN A 154 13.00 3.55 -6.23
CA ASN A 154 12.53 3.10 -7.54
C ASN A 154 13.45 1.98 -8.06
N THR A 155 12.95 1.03 -8.84
CA THR A 155 13.67 -0.14 -9.34
C THR A 155 14.47 0.22 -10.58
N LYS A 156 14.07 1.31 -11.25
CA LYS A 156 14.69 1.82 -12.47
C LYS A 156 15.55 3.07 -12.25
N TYR A 157 15.33 3.80 -11.16
CA TYR A 157 15.92 5.13 -10.93
C TYR A 157 16.48 5.25 -9.52
N ALA A 158 17.38 6.22 -9.33
CA ALA A 158 17.89 6.59 -8.01
C ALA A 158 16.73 6.85 -7.03
N PRO A 159 16.90 6.53 -5.73
CA PRO A 159 15.89 6.80 -4.73
C PRO A 159 15.57 8.29 -4.70
N THR A 160 14.28 8.63 -4.70
CA THR A 160 13.86 10.02 -4.48
C THR A 160 13.86 10.30 -2.98
N VAL A 161 14.35 11.47 -2.60
CA VAL A 161 14.63 11.84 -1.21
C VAL A 161 14.02 13.20 -0.92
N GLU A 162 13.35 13.31 0.22
CA GLU A 162 12.87 14.57 0.79
C GLU A 162 13.16 14.58 2.30
N THR A 163 13.45 15.74 2.88
CA THR A 163 13.77 15.89 4.30
C THR A 163 12.84 16.85 5.00
N ALA A 164 12.63 16.63 6.29
CA ALA A 164 11.91 17.56 7.14
C ALA A 164 12.54 17.65 8.52
N THR A 165 12.27 18.75 9.19
CA THR A 165 12.68 18.98 10.56
C THR A 165 11.44 18.99 11.45
N SER A 166 11.54 18.35 12.60
CA SER A 166 10.47 18.31 13.59
C SER A 166 10.30 19.65 14.33
N ASP A 167 9.07 19.98 14.65
CA ASP A 167 8.68 21.16 15.40
C ASP A 167 8.92 21.01 16.91
N LYS A 168 8.51 22.03 17.69
CA LYS A 168 8.66 22.06 19.16
C LYS A 168 8.03 20.87 19.89
N ASN A 169 7.05 20.21 19.28
CA ASN A 169 6.36 19.04 19.83
C ASN A 169 6.92 17.73 19.24
N GLY A 170 8.08 17.78 18.57
CA GLY A 170 8.68 16.66 17.85
C GLY A 170 7.92 16.26 16.58
N TYR A 171 6.86 16.98 16.21
CA TYR A 171 6.03 16.62 15.07
C TYR A 171 6.67 17.07 13.75
N PHE A 172 6.58 16.24 12.72
CA PHE A 172 7.00 16.62 11.38
C PHE A 172 5.91 16.25 10.37
N ARG A 173 5.86 17.01 9.27
CA ARG A 173 5.03 16.74 8.11
C ARG A 173 5.82 17.08 6.85
N LEU A 174 5.77 16.21 5.84
CA LEU A 174 6.38 16.47 4.54
C LEU A 174 5.60 15.89 3.38
N ALA A 175 5.60 16.62 2.27
CA ALA A 175 5.11 16.12 1.00
C ALA A 175 6.20 15.30 0.31
N ALA A 176 5.84 14.16 -0.25
CA ALA A 176 6.76 13.43 -1.11
C ALA A 176 7.00 14.22 -2.41
N PRO A 177 8.15 14.01 -3.08
CA PRO A 177 8.42 14.59 -4.39
C PRO A 177 7.31 14.23 -5.39
N LYS A 178 7.00 15.15 -6.32
CA LYS A 178 5.82 15.06 -7.22
C LYS A 178 5.78 13.80 -8.10
N ASN A 179 6.91 13.15 -8.32
CA ASN A 179 7.03 11.90 -9.08
C ASN A 179 6.67 10.64 -8.25
N VAL A 180 6.48 10.77 -6.94
CA VAL A 180 6.02 9.72 -6.03
C VAL A 180 4.51 9.84 -5.85
N THR A 181 3.80 8.74 -6.11
CA THR A 181 2.34 8.68 -5.95
C THR A 181 1.95 7.62 -4.94
N SER A 182 0.70 7.66 -4.48
CA SER A 182 0.12 6.70 -3.54
C SER A 182 0.22 5.24 -3.98
N TYR A 183 0.49 4.93 -5.25
CA TYR A 183 0.74 3.56 -5.72
C TYR A 183 2.10 3.01 -5.28
N ALA A 184 3.10 3.89 -5.13
CA ALA A 184 4.47 3.51 -4.81
C ALA A 184 4.80 3.71 -3.32
N PHE A 185 3.82 4.03 -2.47
CA PHE A 185 4.05 4.36 -1.05
C PHE A 185 4.77 3.24 -0.28
N HIS A 186 4.48 1.98 -0.60
CA HIS A 186 5.09 0.79 0.03
C HIS A 186 6.60 0.68 -0.22
N ARG A 187 7.13 1.48 -1.15
CA ARG A 187 8.56 1.56 -1.50
C ARG A 187 9.25 2.74 -0.83
N CYS A 188 8.48 3.52 -0.08
CA CYS A 188 8.94 4.67 0.68
C CYS A 188 9.12 4.28 2.13
N LYS A 189 10.17 4.83 2.75
CA LYS A 189 10.45 4.68 4.17
C LYS A 189 10.93 6.01 4.75
N VAL A 190 10.63 6.25 6.03
CA VAL A 190 11.15 7.40 6.78
C VAL A 190 12.31 6.96 7.66
N TYR A 191 13.40 7.71 7.62
CA TYR A 191 14.61 7.47 8.40
C TYR A 191 14.90 8.65 9.31
N LEU A 192 15.37 8.37 10.52
CA LEU A 192 16.04 9.36 11.36
C LEU A 192 17.40 9.68 10.74
N VAL A 193 17.72 10.97 10.62
CA VAL A 193 18.99 11.43 10.03
C VAL A 193 19.86 12.03 11.11
N GLU A 194 19.34 13.04 11.80
CA GLU A 194 20.12 13.84 12.72
C GLU A 194 19.25 14.38 13.85
N SER A 195 19.87 14.51 15.02
CA SER A 195 19.28 15.15 16.19
C SER A 195 20.10 16.38 16.56
N PRO A 196 19.45 17.50 16.91
CA PRO A 196 20.14 18.69 17.40
C PRO A 196 20.61 18.55 18.85
N ASP A 197 20.11 17.56 19.59
CA ASP A 197 20.48 17.33 20.98
C ASP A 197 21.75 16.48 21.06
N SER A 198 22.79 17.02 21.69
CA SER A 198 24.06 16.32 21.88
C SER A 198 23.96 15.07 22.74
N ASN A 199 22.97 15.03 23.64
CA ASN A 199 22.68 13.90 24.50
C ASN A 199 21.67 12.94 23.89
N CYS A 200 21.30 13.09 22.61
CA CYS A 200 20.30 12.24 21.98
C CYS A 200 20.54 12.06 20.48
N LYS A 201 21.69 11.49 20.10
CA LYS A 201 22.17 11.50 18.71
C LYS A 201 21.97 10.21 17.92
N LYS A 202 21.96 9.07 18.59
CA LYS A 202 21.97 7.77 17.88
C LYS A 202 20.55 7.41 17.45
N ALA A 203 20.31 7.19 16.16
CA ALA A 203 19.01 6.72 15.70
C ALA A 203 18.66 5.38 16.35
N SER A 204 17.43 5.24 16.85
CA SER A 204 16.92 3.99 17.40
C SER A 204 16.24 3.15 16.33
N LYS A 205 16.21 1.84 16.52
CA LYS A 205 15.41 0.91 15.70
C LYS A 205 13.92 0.95 16.05
N LEU A 206 13.54 1.61 17.14
CA LEU A 206 12.15 1.78 17.53
C LEU A 206 11.30 2.25 16.34
N ASN A 207 10.26 1.48 16.02
CA ASN A 207 9.35 1.73 14.89
C ASN A 207 10.05 1.91 13.52
N GLY A 208 11.25 1.37 13.36
CA GLY A 208 12.05 1.50 12.15
C GLY A 208 12.78 2.84 12.00
N GLY A 209 13.05 3.58 13.08
CA GLY A 209 13.74 4.88 12.99
C GLY A 209 15.08 4.80 12.23
N GLU A 210 15.93 3.84 12.57
CA GLU A 210 17.22 3.58 11.92
C GLU A 210 17.05 2.76 10.62
N ASP A 211 16.24 1.69 10.65
CA ASP A 211 16.12 0.72 9.54
C ASP A 211 15.14 1.17 8.42
N GLY A 212 14.38 2.24 8.67
CA GLY A 212 13.37 2.82 7.81
C GLY A 212 11.94 2.42 8.19
N ALA A 213 11.19 3.40 8.68
CA ALA A 213 9.82 3.28 9.14
C ALA A 213 8.84 3.22 7.96
N GLU A 214 7.90 2.29 8.05
CA GLU A 214 6.89 2.06 7.02
C GLU A 214 5.76 3.09 7.09
N LEU A 215 5.33 3.56 5.92
CA LEU A 215 4.19 4.45 5.78
C LEU A 215 2.89 3.66 5.95
N LYS A 216 2.05 4.10 6.89
CA LYS A 216 0.71 3.55 7.14
C LYS A 216 -0.35 4.55 6.66
N PRO A 217 -1.25 4.19 5.73
CA PRO A 217 -2.32 5.08 5.30
C PRO A 217 -3.14 5.60 6.49
N ALA A 218 -3.37 6.90 6.56
CA ALA A 218 -4.14 7.53 7.64
C ALA A 218 -5.48 8.08 7.12
N ARG A 219 -5.43 8.99 6.15
CA ARG A 219 -6.64 9.53 5.51
C ARG A 219 -6.34 10.08 4.12
N ALA A 220 -7.34 10.08 3.25
CA ALA A 220 -7.30 10.77 1.97
C ALA A 220 -8.07 12.09 2.06
N PHE A 221 -7.61 13.11 1.35
CA PHE A 221 -8.25 14.42 1.28
C PHE A 221 -7.89 15.12 -0.04
N THR A 222 -8.50 16.27 -0.26
CA THR A 222 -8.20 17.15 -1.39
C THR A 222 -7.48 18.39 -0.85
N ASP A 223 -6.34 18.73 -1.43
CA ASP A 223 -5.60 19.94 -1.03
C ASP A 223 -6.25 21.23 -1.55
N GLU A 224 -5.65 22.38 -1.22
CA GLU A 224 -6.12 23.70 -1.64
C GLU A 224 -6.15 23.88 -3.16
N GLU A 225 -5.28 23.15 -3.88
CA GLU A 225 -5.20 23.14 -5.35
C GLU A 225 -6.15 22.10 -6.00
N LYS A 226 -7.08 21.53 -5.21
CA LYS A 226 -8.03 20.50 -5.63
C LYS A 226 -7.37 19.18 -6.08
N LYS A 227 -6.16 18.89 -5.62
CA LYS A 227 -5.45 17.65 -5.93
C LYS A 227 -5.73 16.58 -4.86
N PRO A 228 -5.87 15.30 -5.26
CA PRO A 228 -6.03 14.22 -4.31
C PRO A 228 -4.71 13.95 -3.58
N VAL A 229 -4.77 13.89 -2.25
CA VAL A 229 -3.62 13.62 -1.37
C VAL A 229 -4.00 12.48 -0.42
N VAL A 230 -3.04 11.59 -0.15
CA VAL A 230 -3.14 10.62 0.94
C VAL A 230 -2.08 10.95 1.98
N LEU A 231 -2.55 11.15 3.21
CA LEU A 231 -1.72 11.29 4.39
C LEU A 231 -1.35 9.90 4.91
N TYR A 232 -0.07 9.71 5.18
CA TYR A 232 0.48 8.51 5.81
C TYR A 232 1.09 8.86 7.15
N ASN A 233 0.81 8.03 8.15
CA ASN A 233 1.50 8.07 9.43
C ASN A 233 2.73 7.17 9.37
N VAL A 234 3.79 7.57 10.05
CA VAL A 234 4.82 6.64 10.53
C VAL A 234 4.73 6.53 12.05
N GLY A 235 5.17 5.39 12.59
CA GLY A 235 5.21 5.21 14.04
C GLY A 235 6.07 6.30 14.69
N PRO A 236 5.82 6.66 15.96
CA PRO A 236 6.70 7.60 16.64
C PRO A 236 8.13 7.07 16.60
N LEU A 237 9.05 7.88 16.08
CA LEU A 237 10.45 7.53 15.95
C LEU A 237 11.20 8.08 17.16
N ALA A 238 12.37 7.52 17.46
CA ALA A 238 13.16 8.07 18.54
C ALA A 238 14.67 7.92 18.34
N PHE A 239 15.41 8.86 18.93
CA PHE A 239 16.85 8.72 19.14
C PHE A 239 17.12 8.11 20.52
N GLU A 240 18.22 7.37 20.63
CA GLU A 240 18.75 6.87 21.89
C GLU A 240 19.44 8.01 22.66
N PRO A 241 19.25 8.08 23.98
CA PRO A 241 19.93 9.05 24.82
C PRO A 241 21.38 8.63 25.09
N THR A 242 22.23 9.62 25.34
CA THR A 242 23.53 9.47 25.99
C THR A 242 23.32 9.67 27.48
N CYS A 243 23.49 8.59 28.26
CA CYS A 243 23.28 8.63 29.70
C CYS A 243 24.62 8.72 30.42
N SER A 244 24.81 9.76 31.22
CA SER A 244 25.87 9.79 32.24
C SER A 244 25.50 8.79 33.33
N GLY A 245 26.32 7.75 33.48
CA GLY A 245 26.17 6.70 34.50
C GLY A 245 26.34 7.22 35.91
#